data_AF-A0A645ESY9-F1
#
_entry.id   AF-A0A645ESY9-F1
#
_cell.length_a   1.000
_cell.length_b   1.000
_cell.length_c   1.000
_cell.angle_alpha   90.00
_cell.angle_beta   90.00
_cell.angle_gamma   90.00
#
_symmetry.space_group_name_H-M   'P 1'
#
loop_
_entity.id
_entity.type
_entity.pdbx_description
1 polymer ?
#
loop_
_entity_poly.entity_id
_entity_poly.type
_entity_poly.pdbx_seq_one_letter_code
_entity_poly.pdbx_strand_id
1 'polypeptide(L)' 'MADKGKKQVPLRLSAKLYDAIAAWAEDDFRSVNGQIEYLLTECVRQRKKNGRPVPHELDVPPELDIE' A
#
# COMPACT_ATOMS: atom_id res chain seq x y z
N MET A 1 -0.23 27.10 -9.27
CA MET A 1 -0.30 25.66 -9.63
C MET A 1 -0.55 24.93 -8.33
N ALA A 2 -1.74 24.35 -8.14
CA ALA A 2 -2.09 23.77 -6.85
C ALA A 2 -1.12 22.62 -6.55
N ASP A 3 -0.24 22.82 -5.57
CA ASP A 3 0.39 21.72 -4.88
C ASP A 3 -0.77 20.86 -4.34
N LYS A 4 -1.04 19.75 -5.01
CA LYS A 4 -2.07 18.80 -4.60
C LYS A 4 -1.44 18.01 -3.45
N GLY A 5 -1.23 18.70 -2.33
CA GLY A 5 -0.35 18.28 -1.26
C GLY A 5 -0.65 16.88 -0.77
N LYS A 6 0.40 16.14 -0.40
CA LYS A 6 0.28 14.78 0.13
C LYS A 6 -0.57 14.81 1.41
N LYS A 7 -1.68 14.07 1.41
CA LYS A 7 -2.53 13.93 2.60
C LYS A 7 -1.86 12.99 3.60
N GLN A 8 -1.58 13.48 4.80
CA GLN A 8 -1.10 12.64 5.90
C GLN A 8 -2.27 11.83 6.47
N VAL A 9 -2.13 10.52 6.52
CA VAL A 9 -3.14 9.60 7.06
C VAL A 9 -2.43 8.70 8.08
N PRO A 10 -2.87 8.68 9.36
CA PRO A 10 -2.31 7.73 10.33
C PRO A 10 -2.72 6.31 9.92
N LEU A 11 -1.73 5.45 9.68
CA LEU A 11 -1.94 4.07 9.28
C LEU A 11 -1.60 3.13 10.44
N ARG A 12 -2.47 2.15 10.69
CA ARG A 12 -2.22 1.08 11.66
C ARG A 12 -1.77 -0.14 10.88
N LEU A 13 -0.56 -0.62 11.15
CA LEU A 13 0.03 -1.81 10.52
C LEU A 13 0.41 -2.79 11.63
N SER A 14 0.38 -4.09 11.33
CA SER A 14 1.07 -5.07 12.17
C SER A 14 2.58 -4.86 12.03
N ALA A 15 3.34 -5.18 13.08
CA ALA A 15 4.80 -5.06 13.05
C ALA A 15 5.41 -5.88 11.89
N LYS A 16 4.94 -7.11 11.72
CA LYS A 16 5.38 -8.01 10.64
C LYS A 16 5.21 -7.41 9.24
N LEU A 17 4.06 -6.78 8.98
CA LEU A 17 3.81 -6.13 7.69
C LEU A 17 4.71 -4.90 7.49
N TYR A 18 4.93 -4.12 8.55
CA TYR A 18 5.85 -2.99 8.49
C TYR A 18 7.28 -3.45 8.16
N ASP A 19 7.77 -4.49 8.82
CA ASP A 19 9.12 -5.03 8.62
C ASP A 19 9.30 -5.56 7.20
N ALA A 20 8.30 -6.27 6.65
CA ALA A 20 8.32 -6.74 5.27
C ALA A 20 8.35 -5.58 4.25
N ILE A 21 7.57 -4.52 4.48
CA ILE A 21 7.59 -3.33 3.61
C ILE A 21 8.92 -2.59 3.74
N ALA A 22 9.50 -2.52 4.94
CA ALA A 22 10.77 -1.85 5.19
C ALA A 22 11.94 -2.57 4.49
N ALA A 23 12.02 -3.90 4.60
CA ALA A 23 13.02 -4.70 3.91
C ALA A 23 12.93 -4.52 2.38
N TRP A 24 11.71 -4.56 1.82
CA TRP A 24 11.53 -4.32 0.40
C TRP A 24 11.90 -2.88 -0.01
N ALA A 25 11.56 -1.89 0.81
CA ALA A 25 11.97 -0.51 0.54
C ALA A 25 13.50 -0.37 0.52
N GLU A 26 14.22 -1.08 1.40
CA GLU A 26 15.68 -1.11 1.43
C GLU A 26 16.27 -1.74 0.16
N ASP A 27 15.76 -2.90 -0.26
CA ASP A 27 16.18 -3.58 -1.49
C ASP A 27 16.03 -2.69 -2.74
N ASP A 28 14.96 -1.87 -2.77
CA ASP A 28 14.66 -0.95 -3.86
C ASP A 28 15.32 0.44 -3.71
N PHE A 29 16.12 0.66 -2.66
CA PHE A 29 16.72 1.96 -2.29
C PHE A 29 15.70 3.11 -2.17
N ARG A 30 14.56 2.84 -1.52
CA ARG A 30 13.46 3.78 -1.29
C ARG A 30 13.20 4.00 0.19
N SER A 31 12.53 5.11 0.52
CA SER A 31 11.95 5.27 1.85
C SER A 31 10.74 4.37 2.04
N VAL A 32 10.48 3.93 3.27
CA VAL A 32 9.29 3.15 3.63
C VAL A 32 8.00 3.85 3.19
N ASN A 33 7.88 5.16 3.42
CA ASN A 33 6.71 5.94 2.99
C ASN A 33 6.56 5.98 1.46
N GLY A 34 7.68 6.07 0.72
CA GLY A 34 7.67 5.99 -0.74
C GLY A 34 7.24 4.61 -1.24
N GLN A 35 7.65 3.55 -0.56
CA GLN A 35 7.22 2.18 -0.89
C GLN A 35 5.73 1.97 -0.63
N ILE A 36 5.20 2.45 0.50
CA ILE A 36 3.76 2.44 0.80
C ILE A 36 2.98 3.20 -0.27
N GLU A 37 3.42 4.40 -0.67
CA GLU A 37 2.78 5.22 -1.71
C GLU A 37 2.76 4.49 -3.07
N TYR A 38 3.87 3.85 -3.44
CA TYR A 38 3.98 3.04 -4.66
C TYR A 38 2.97 1.88 -4.65
N LEU A 39 2.93 1.11 -3.57
CA LEU A 39 2.03 -0.03 -3.44
C LEU A 39 0.56 0.37 -3.52
N LEU A 40 0.17 1.42 -2.80
CA LEU A 40 -1.21 1.92 -2.83
C LEU A 40 -1.59 2.43 -4.23
N THR A 41 -0.66 3.12 -4.91
CA THR A 41 -0.85 3.59 -6.28
C THR A 41 -1.07 2.44 -7.25
N GLU A 42 -0.23 1.41 -7.16
CA GLU A 42 -0.32 0.22 -8.01
C GLU A 42 -1.62 -0.56 -7.76
N CYS A 43 -2.00 -0.76 -6.50
CA CYS A 43 -3.27 -1.39 -6.15
C CYS A 43 -4.48 -0.66 -6.75
N VAL A 44 -4.52 0.67 -6.65
CA VAL A 44 -5.60 1.48 -7.24
C VAL A 44 -5.57 1.42 -8.78
N ARG A 45 -4.38 1.46 -9.39
CA ARG A 45 -4.19 1.38 -10.83
C ARG A 45 -4.69 0.05 -11.38
N GLN A 46 -4.30 -1.06 -10.76
CA GLN A 46 -4.73 -2.41 -11.13
C GLN A 46 -6.24 -2.57 -10.99
N ARG A 47 -6.82 -2.08 -9.88
CA ARG A 47 -8.28 -2.09 -9.68
C ARG A 47 -9.03 -1.35 -10.78
N LYS A 48 -8.55 -0.16 -11.19
CA LYS A 48 -9.15 0.60 -12.29
C LYS A 48 -9.02 -0.13 -13.63
N LYS A 49 -7.87 -0.77 -13.89
CA LYS A 49 -7.63 -1.53 -15.13
C LYS A 49 -8.54 -2.75 -15.25
N ASN A 50 -8.79 -3.46 -14.15
CA ASN A 50 -9.56 -4.69 -14.16
C ASN A 50 -11.09 -4.46 -14.19
N GLY A 51 -11.56 -3.21 -14.09
CA GLY A 51 -12.98 -2.86 -14.20
C GLY A 51 -13.90 -3.45 -13.13
N ARG A 52 -13.35 -4.12 -12.12
CA ARG A 52 -14.13 -4.78 -11.07
C ARG A 52 -14.64 -3.73 -10.07
N PRO A 53 -15.93 -3.77 -9.68
CA PRO A 53 -16.41 -3.07 -8.50
C PRO A 53 -15.54 -3.43 -7.30
N VAL A 54 -15.53 -2.55 -6.29
CA VAL A 54 -14.84 -2.81 -5.01
C VAL A 54 -15.13 -4.26 -4.58
N PRO A 55 -14.13 -5.10 -4.24
CA PRO A 55 -14.43 -6.37 -3.61
C PRO A 55 -15.36 -6.09 -2.43
N HIS A 56 -16.49 -6.80 -2.37
CA HIS A 56 -17.46 -6.67 -1.27
C HIS A 56 -16.84 -7.08 0.08
N GLU A 57 -15.65 -7.68 0.03
CA GLU A 57 -14.88 -8.25 1.14
C GLU A 57 -13.59 -7.46 1.41
N LEU A 58 -13.61 -6.12 1.37
CA LEU A 58 -12.48 -5.32 1.90
C LEU A 58 -12.36 -5.41 3.43
N ASP A 59 -13.44 -5.81 4.10
CA ASP A 59 -13.49 -5.99 5.56
C ASP A 59 -12.99 -7.37 6.00
N VAL A 60 -12.69 -8.27 5.06
CA VAL A 60 -12.01 -9.52 5.35
C VAL A 60 -10.51 -9.23 5.26
N PRO A 61 -9.74 -9.38 6.35
CA PRO A 61 -8.29 -9.28 6.26
C PRO A 61 -7.82 -10.26 5.19
N PRO A 62 -7.05 -9.81 4.17
CA PRO A 62 -6.48 -10.76 3.23
C PRO A 62 -5.65 -11.77 4.02
N GLU A 63 -5.79 -13.06 3.69
CA GLU A 63 -4.81 -14.07 4.12
C GLU A 63 -3.49 -13.72 3.44
N LEU A 64 -2.71 -12.90 4.15
CA LEU A 64 -1.36 -12.59 3.75
C LEU A 64 -0.49 -13.66 4.42
N ASP A 65 -0.06 -14.64 3.63
CA ASP A 65 1.07 -15.52 3.97
C ASP A 65 2.35 -14.68 3.93
N ILE A 66 2.45 -13.77 4.89
CA ILE A 66 3.72 -13.16 5.26
C ILE A 66 4.31 -14.19 6.21
N GLU A 67 5.29 -14.98 5.79
CA GLU A 67 6.09 -15.86 6.66
C GLU A 67 6.99 -15.06 7.60
#